data_AF-A0A2S2NPJ8-F1
#
_entry.id   AF-A0A2S2NPJ8-F1
#
_cell.length_a   1.000
_cell.length_b   1.000
_cell.length_c   1.000
_cell.angle_alpha   90.00
_cell.angle_beta   90.00
_cell.angle_gamma   90.00
#
_symmetry.space_group_name_H-M   'P 1'
#
loop_
_entity.id
_entity.type
_entity.pdbx_description
1 polymer ?
#
loop_
_entity_poly.entity_id
_entity_poly.type
_entity_poly.pdbx_seq_one_letter_code
_entity_poly.pdbx_strand_id
1 'polypeptide(L)'
;EIMIDFCALRAKSYAYILQGKEKIKAKGIRGHVVKNQLNFKDHLRSLFGDTSLKVKTDNVSIRSFKHQLKTIKSSKLTYNNFDDKRVILEDKVHTLAYGHYRIKEAETNEQSEAMVDEI
;
A
#
# COMPACT_ATOMS: atom_id res chain seq x y z
N GLU A 1 -25.45 4.91 0.03
CA GLU A 1 -24.51 4.53 -1.04
C GLU A 1 -23.98 3.13 -0.75
N ILE A 2 -23.76 2.28 -1.77
CA ILE A 2 -23.26 0.90 -1.58
C ILE A 2 -21.80 0.85 -2.05
N MET A 3 -20.93 0.34 -1.16
CA MET A 3 -19.53 0.04 -1.47
C MET A 3 -19.44 -1.40 -1.96
N ILE A 4 -18.88 -1.60 -3.14
CA ILE A 4 -18.82 -2.89 -3.83
C ILE A 4 -17.50 -3.58 -3.52
N ASP A 5 -16.40 -2.85 -3.73
CA ASP A 5 -15.05 -3.36 -3.55
C ASP A 5 -14.25 -2.44 -2.62
N PHE A 6 -13.37 -3.04 -1.82
CA PHE A 6 -12.47 -2.34 -0.92
C PHE A 6 -11.11 -3.04 -0.88
N CYS A 7 -10.04 -2.26 -0.99
CA CYS A 7 -8.66 -2.74 -0.88
C CYS A 7 -7.85 -1.75 -0.04
N ALA A 8 -7.26 -2.23 1.05
CA ALA A 8 -6.40 -1.43 1.92
C ALA A 8 -4.99 -1.99 1.93
N LEU A 9 -4.00 -1.12 1.68
CA LEU A 9 -2.59 -1.49 1.75
C LEU A 9 -2.00 -1.15 3.13
N ARG A 10 -2.35 0.02 3.66
CA ARG A 10 -1.85 0.57 4.93
C ARG A 10 -2.80 1.63 5.46
N ALA A 11 -2.66 2.00 6.73
CA ALA A 11 -3.32 3.20 7.28
C ALA A 11 -3.19 4.42 6.34
N LYS A 12 -4.35 4.99 5.94
CA LYS A 12 -4.46 6.17 5.04
C LYS A 12 -3.96 5.92 3.60
N SER A 13 -3.82 4.66 3.21
CA SER A 13 -3.52 4.20 1.85
C SER A 13 -4.45 3.05 1.44
N TYR A 14 -5.56 3.37 0.77
CA TYR A 14 -6.61 2.42 0.38
C TYR A 14 -7.42 2.92 -0.82
N ALA A 15 -8.09 2.00 -1.50
CA ALA A 15 -9.02 2.30 -2.59
C ALA A 15 -10.31 1.50 -2.44
N TYR A 16 -11.40 2.03 -3.00
CA TYR A 16 -12.70 1.40 -2.95
C TYR A 16 -13.58 1.86 -4.11
N ILE A 17 -14.56 1.04 -4.45
CA ILE A 17 -15.55 1.32 -5.49
C ILE A 17 -16.89 1.60 -4.82
N LEU A 18 -17.40 2.82 -5.02
CA LEU A 18 -18.65 3.29 -4.44
C LEU A 18 -19.61 3.63 -5.57
N GLN A 19 -20.73 2.91 -5.68
CA GLN A 19 -21.69 3.07 -6.79
C GLN A 19 -21.02 3.05 -8.18
N GLY A 20 -20.08 2.12 -8.39
CA GLY A 20 -19.32 2.01 -9.65
C GLY A 20 -18.26 3.10 -9.87
N LYS A 21 -18.09 4.04 -8.93
CA LYS A 21 -17.03 5.06 -8.99
C LYS A 21 -15.87 4.69 -8.10
N GLU A 22 -14.70 4.65 -8.70
CA GLU A 22 -13.46 4.41 -7.99
C GLU A 22 -13.04 5.62 -7.16
N LYS A 23 -12.66 5.39 -5.91
CA LYS A 23 -12.09 6.39 -5.01
C LYS A 23 -10.82 5.85 -4.37
N ILE A 24 -9.74 6.62 -4.47
CA ILE A 24 -8.43 6.27 -3.94
C ILE A 24 -8.01 7.28 -2.87
N LYS A 25 -7.44 6.78 -1.79
CA LYS A 25 -6.79 7.55 -0.72
C LYS A 25 -5.35 7.12 -0.62
N ALA A 26 -4.42 8.03 -0.89
CA ALA A 26 -2.99 7.79 -0.74
C ALA A 26 -2.34 9.01 -0.06
N LYS A 27 -2.29 9.01 1.27
CA LYS A 27 -1.76 10.17 2.01
C LYS A 27 -0.29 10.40 1.65
N GLY A 28 0.03 11.66 1.35
CA GLY A 28 1.40 12.06 0.98
C GLY A 28 1.66 12.06 -0.51
N ILE A 29 0.75 11.52 -1.33
CA ILE A 29 0.74 11.64 -2.78
C ILE A 29 -0.09 12.85 -3.19
N ARG A 30 0.31 13.56 -4.26
CA ARG A 30 -0.44 14.71 -4.76
C ARG A 30 -1.73 14.26 -5.42
N GLY A 31 -2.80 15.05 -5.26
CA GLY A 31 -4.13 14.69 -5.79
C GLY A 31 -4.16 14.45 -7.29
N HIS A 32 -3.37 15.20 -8.09
CA HIS A 32 -3.30 14.97 -9.54
C HIS A 32 -2.65 13.62 -9.90
N VAL A 33 -1.66 13.18 -9.11
CA VAL A 33 -1.05 11.85 -9.28
C VAL A 33 -2.06 10.77 -8.91
N VAL A 34 -2.77 10.94 -7.78
CA VAL A 34 -3.83 9.99 -7.38
C VAL A 34 -4.91 9.88 -8.45
N LYS A 35 -5.36 10.99 -9.04
CA LYS A 35 -6.43 11.01 -10.04
C LYS A 35 -6.02 10.41 -11.38
N ASN A 36 -4.77 10.62 -11.81
CA ASN A 36 -4.36 10.32 -13.18
C ASN A 36 -3.47 9.08 -13.31
N GLN A 37 -2.85 8.62 -12.23
CA GLN A 37 -1.84 7.56 -12.27
C GLN A 37 -2.13 6.38 -11.34
N LEU A 38 -2.99 6.55 -10.33
CA LEU A 38 -3.37 5.45 -9.46
C LEU A 38 -4.70 4.84 -9.91
N ASN A 39 -4.84 3.53 -9.71
CA ASN A 39 -6.08 2.81 -9.95
C ASN A 39 -6.28 1.66 -8.94
N PHE A 40 -7.50 1.14 -8.88
CA PHE A 40 -7.92 0.11 -7.93
C PHE A 40 -7.29 -1.25 -8.24
N LYS A 41 -7.17 -1.58 -9.53
CA LYS A 41 -6.54 -2.84 -9.97
C LYS A 41 -5.09 -2.94 -9.50
N ASP A 42 -4.35 -1.85 -9.54
CA ASP A 42 -2.97 -1.78 -9.07
C ASP A 42 -2.86 -1.89 -7.55
N HIS A 43 -3.87 -1.45 -6.80
CA HIS A 43 -3.94 -1.74 -5.37
C HIS A 43 -4.08 -3.25 -5.12
N LEU A 44 -4.93 -3.95 -5.86
CA LEU A 44 -5.02 -5.41 -5.76
C LEU A 44 -3.71 -6.09 -6.14
N ARG A 45 -3.09 -5.68 -7.26
CA ARG A 45 -1.79 -6.21 -7.68
C ARG A 45 -0.70 -5.99 -6.62
N SER A 46 -0.69 -4.82 -6.00
CA SER A 46 0.23 -4.51 -4.91
C SER A 46 -0.02 -5.34 -3.65
N LEU A 47 -1.28 -5.64 -3.33
CA LEU A 47 -1.64 -6.43 -2.15
C LEU A 47 -1.14 -7.88 -2.28
N PHE A 48 -1.31 -8.47 -3.48
CA PHE A 48 -0.91 -9.85 -3.79
C PHE A 48 0.56 -10.00 -4.24
N GLY A 49 1.37 -8.94 -4.14
CA GLY A 49 2.82 -9.03 -4.33
C GLY A 49 3.31 -9.08 -5.78
N ASP A 50 2.57 -8.51 -6.73
CA ASP A 50 3.03 -8.40 -8.12
C ASP A 50 4.29 -7.52 -8.23
N THR A 51 5.44 -8.17 -8.48
CA THR A 51 6.76 -7.52 -8.59
C THR A 51 6.92 -6.68 -9.87
N SER A 52 6.04 -6.85 -10.86
CA SER A 52 6.05 -6.05 -12.09
C SER A 52 5.45 -4.66 -11.90
N LEU A 53 4.77 -4.41 -10.78
CA LEU A 53 4.08 -3.16 -10.52
C LEU A 53 5.06 -2.02 -10.28
N LYS A 54 4.87 -0.91 -10.99
CA LYS A 54 5.62 0.33 -10.74
C LYS A 54 5.17 0.96 -9.42
N VAL A 55 5.92 0.68 -8.35
CA VAL A 55 5.59 1.15 -6.98
C VAL A 55 5.87 2.65 -6.75
N LYS A 56 6.71 3.30 -7.57
CA LYS A 56 7.08 4.72 -7.41
C LYS A 56 6.52 5.60 -8.51
N THR A 57 5.99 6.77 -8.13
CA THR A 57 5.56 7.81 -9.08
C THR A 57 6.14 9.17 -8.73
N ASP A 58 6.17 10.04 -9.73
CA ASP A 58 6.72 11.37 -9.60
C ASP A 58 5.66 12.35 -9.12
N ASN A 59 5.87 12.93 -7.94
CA ASN A 59 5.11 14.07 -7.48
C ASN A 59 5.83 15.36 -7.90
N VAL A 60 5.19 16.14 -8.77
CA VAL A 60 5.68 17.47 -9.14
C VAL A 60 4.88 18.52 -8.38
N SER A 61 5.57 19.52 -7.81
CA SER A 61 4.90 20.67 -7.21
C SER A 61 5.76 21.93 -7.20
N ILE A 62 5.10 23.09 -7.24
CA ILE A 62 5.74 24.40 -7.09
C ILE A 62 5.73 24.78 -5.61
N ARG A 63 6.87 25.20 -5.08
CA ARG A 63 7.09 25.52 -3.66
C ARG A 63 7.94 26.78 -3.54
N SER A 64 7.62 27.64 -2.57
CA SER A 64 8.42 28.83 -2.25
C SER A 64 9.41 28.50 -1.14
N PHE A 65 10.68 28.86 -1.33
CA PHE A 65 11.71 28.82 -0.29
C PHE A 65 12.43 30.16 -0.28
N LYS A 66 12.46 30.85 0.86
CA LYS A 66 13.08 32.18 0.98
C LYS A 66 12.60 33.14 -0.13
N HIS A 67 11.29 33.17 -0.38
CA HIS A 67 10.65 33.96 -1.44
C HIS A 67 11.05 33.61 -2.88
N GLN A 68 11.77 32.51 -3.12
CA GLN A 68 12.09 32.01 -4.45
C GLN A 68 11.22 30.79 -4.78
N LEU A 69 10.48 30.86 -5.89
CA LEU A 69 9.69 29.76 -6.40
C LEU A 69 10.59 28.69 -7.03
N LYS A 70 10.36 27.44 -6.66
CA LYS A 70 11.06 26.27 -7.21
C LYS A 70 10.06 25.18 -7.57
N THR A 71 10.29 24.52 -8.70
CA THR A 71 9.59 23.28 -9.05
C THR A 71 10.36 22.12 -8.45
N ILE A 72 9.72 21.38 -7.54
CA ILE A 72 10.27 20.19 -6.93
C ILE A 72 9.59 18.98 -7.54
N LYS A 73 10.42 18.08 -8.05
CA LYS A 73 10.04 16.72 -8.44
C LYS A 73 10.53 15.76 -7.34
N SER A 74 9.62 14.96 -6.79
CA SER A 74 9.97 13.96 -5.78
C SER A 74 9.40 12.60 -6.19
N SER A 75 10.27 11.59 -6.29
CA SER A 75 9.85 10.21 -6.47
C SER A 75 9.28 9.67 -5.15
N LYS A 76 8.01 9.24 -5.16
CA LYS A 76 7.32 8.74 -3.97
C LYS A 76 6.80 7.32 -4.19
N LEU A 77 6.87 6.50 -3.15
CA LEU A 77 6.20 5.20 -3.09
C LEU A 77 4.69 5.41 -3.03
N THR A 78 3.97 4.82 -3.98
CA THR A 78 2.52 4.93 -4.16
C THR A 78 1.78 3.66 -3.77
N TYR A 79 2.29 2.52 -4.21
CA TYR A 79 1.79 1.20 -3.87
C TYR A 79 2.78 0.59 -2.88
N ASN A 80 2.41 0.62 -1.60
CA ASN A 80 3.20 0.06 -0.51
C ASN A 80 2.25 -0.60 0.48
N ASN A 81 2.28 -1.93 0.54
CA ASN A 81 1.55 -2.76 1.49
C ASN A 81 2.30 -2.94 2.82
N PHE A 82 3.53 -2.43 2.96
CA PHE A 82 4.27 -2.51 4.21
C PHE A 82 3.76 -1.49 5.24
N ASP A 83 3.24 -1.99 6.37
CA ASP A 83 2.79 -1.19 7.51
C ASP A 83 3.67 -1.49 8.74
N ASP A 84 4.50 -0.53 9.12
CA ASP A 84 5.49 -0.65 10.20
C ASP A 84 4.88 -1.06 11.57
N LYS A 85 3.56 -0.91 11.74
CA LYS A 85 2.87 -1.20 13.01
C LYS A 85 2.17 -2.55 13.05
N ARG A 86 2.13 -3.29 11.94
CA ARG A 86 1.41 -4.56 11.84
C ARG A 86 2.25 -5.62 11.13
N VAL A 87 2.16 -6.85 11.61
CA VAL A 87 2.64 -8.04 10.91
C VAL A 87 1.50 -8.57 10.07
N ILE A 88 1.72 -8.70 8.77
CA ILE A 88 0.75 -9.24 7.82
C ILE A 88 0.95 -10.74 7.75
N LEU A 89 -0.10 -11.51 8.02
CA LEU A 89 -0.06 -12.97 7.92
C LEU A 89 -0.03 -13.42 6.44
N GLU A 90 0.20 -14.70 6.21
CA GLU A 90 0.36 -15.27 4.87
C GLU A 90 -0.83 -14.99 3.94
N ASP A 91 -2.05 -15.02 4.48
CA ASP A 91 -3.29 -14.76 3.76
C ASP A 91 -3.47 -13.31 3.27
N LYS A 92 -2.56 -12.40 3.64
CA LYS A 92 -2.53 -10.97 3.28
C LYS A 92 -3.74 -10.15 3.75
N VAL A 93 -4.61 -10.72 4.59
CA VAL A 93 -5.83 -10.08 5.10
C VAL A 93 -5.74 -9.91 6.60
N HIS A 94 -5.37 -10.97 7.32
CA HIS A 94 -5.25 -10.92 8.76
C HIS A 94 -3.92 -10.28 9.15
N THR A 95 -3.99 -9.38 10.14
CA THR A 95 -2.85 -8.59 10.57
C THR A 95 -2.78 -8.52 12.09
N LEU A 96 -1.62 -8.86 12.64
CA LEU A 96 -1.32 -8.74 14.05
C LEU A 96 -0.66 -7.40 14.34
N ALA A 97 -0.94 -6.82 15.50
CA ALA A 97 -0.20 -5.62 15.94
C ALA A 97 1.24 -6.00 16.31
N TYR A 98 2.18 -5.08 16.11
CA TYR A 98 3.56 -5.28 16.56
C TYR A 98 3.60 -5.66 18.06
N GLY A 99 4.37 -6.69 18.40
CA GLY A 99 4.48 -7.22 19.78
C GLY A 99 3.34 -8.14 20.23
N HIS A 100 2.41 -8.50 19.35
CA HIS A 100 1.37 -9.48 19.65
C HIS A 100 1.96 -10.88 19.93
N TYR A 101 1.47 -11.57 20.96
CA TYR A 101 2.03 -12.85 21.43
C TYR A 101 2.06 -13.94 20.34
N ARG A 102 1.03 -14.00 19.49
CA ARG A 102 0.92 -14.94 18.36
C ARG A 102 1.93 -14.73 17.24
N ILE A 103 2.66 -13.62 17.21
CA ILE A 103 3.66 -13.40 16.15
C ILE A 103 4.75 -14.47 16.21
N LYS A 104 5.21 -14.82 17.42
CA LYS A 104 6.24 -15.85 17.60
C LYS A 104 5.76 -17.22 17.13
N GLU A 105 4.49 -17.53 17.38
CA GLU A 105 3.87 -18.79 16.94
C GLU A 105 3.76 -18.85 15.41
N ALA A 106 3.36 -17.74 14.77
CA ALA A 106 3.31 -17.63 13.32
C ALA A 106 4.70 -17.77 12.66
N GLU A 107 5.72 -17.09 13.19
CA GLU A 107 7.10 -17.19 12.70
C GLU A 107 7.65 -18.63 12.83
N THR A 108 7.26 -19.35 13.89
CA THR A 108 7.68 -20.75 14.10
C THR A 108 6.99 -21.69 13.11
N ASN A 109 5.71 -21.48 12.82
CA ASN A 109 4.98 -22.28 11.84
C ASN A 109 5.53 -22.06 10.42
N GLU A 110 5.82 -20.82 10.02
CA GLU A 110 6.43 -20.49 8.72
C GLU A 110 7.78 -21.20 8.54
N GLN A 111 8.61 -21.27 9.58
CA GLN A 111 9.89 -21.99 9.54
C GLN A 111 9.71 -23.51 9.41
N SER A 112 8.67 -24.07 10.02
CA SER A 112 8.37 -25.51 9.93
C SER A 112 7.81 -25.91 8.57
N GLU A 113 6.97 -25.08 7.94
CA GLU A 113 6.42 -25.34 6.61
C GLU A 113 7.49 -25.22 5.52
N ALA A 114 8.37 -24.21 5.60
CA ALA A 114 9.50 -24.07 4.68
C ALA A 114 10.46 -25.26 4.70
N MET A 115 10.64 -25.92 5.85
CA MET A 115 11.46 -27.14 5.96
C MET A 115 10.81 -28.39 5.34
N VAL A 116 9.48 -28.43 5.21
CA VAL A 116 8.75 -29.56 4.60
C VAL A 116 8.78 -29.45 3.07
N ASP A 117 8.71 -28.25 2.51
CA ASP A 117 8.79 -28.00 1.07
C ASP A 117 10.20 -28.19 0.47
N GLU A 118 11.24 -28.30 1.32
CA GLU A 118 12.62 -28.58 0.91
C GLU A 118 12.98 -30.09 0.85
N ILE A 119 12.05 -30.99 1.21
CA ILE A 119 12.21 -32.47 1.15
C ILE A 119 11.46 -33.04 -0.06
#